data_AF-A0A936TB27-F1
#
_entry.id   AF-A0A936TB27-F1
#
_cell.length_a   1.000
_cell.length_b   1.000
_cell.length_c   1.000
_cell.angle_alpha   90.00
_cell.angle_beta   90.00
_cell.angle_gamma   90.00
#
_symmetry.space_group_name_H-M   'P 1'
#
loop_
_entity.id
_entity.type
_entity.pdbx_description
1 polymer ?
#
loop_
_entity_poly.entity_id
_entity_poly.type
_entity_poly.pdbx_seq_one_letter_code
_entity_poly.pdbx_strand_id
1 'polypeptide(L)'
;MFEILKHFESKYGSLKKKGLRIEGLSMIDPKRKKHVIMVSKPFMFDNRQLPKTYEGLEIKAKIEGQLPKEFAIKKDVTKKEYVWAPLNFEKYVDRCGEDIKKQFGNPDMTRQEMLDALAFGSFEEHKKKSVQMMKDGKIPPFKMN
;
A
#
# COMPACT_ATOMS: atom_id res chain seq x y z
N MET A 1 15.03 -7.31 -19.32
CA MET A 1 13.71 -7.06 -18.67
C MET A 1 13.09 -8.32 -18.08
N PHE A 2 13.07 -9.45 -18.81
CA PHE A 2 12.66 -10.76 -18.25
C PHE A 2 13.58 -11.27 -17.13
N GLU A 3 14.88 -10.99 -17.21
CA GLU A 3 15.82 -11.30 -16.14
C GLU A 3 15.50 -10.53 -14.86
N ILE A 4 15.21 -9.24 -14.94
CA ILE A 4 14.80 -8.42 -13.78
C ILE A 4 13.58 -9.05 -13.08
N LEU A 5 12.59 -9.51 -13.85
CA LEU A 5 11.43 -10.21 -13.30
C LEU A 5 11.83 -11.52 -12.58
N LYS A 6 12.69 -12.34 -13.19
CA LYS A 6 13.20 -13.58 -12.56
C LYS A 6 13.97 -13.29 -11.28
N HIS A 7 14.82 -12.27 -11.26
CA HIS A 7 15.58 -11.85 -10.08
C HIS A 7 14.63 -11.34 -8.99
N PHE A 8 13.61 -10.56 -9.37
CA PHE A 8 12.57 -10.09 -8.47
C PHE A 8 11.75 -11.26 -7.89
N GLU A 9 11.32 -12.21 -8.70
CA GLU A 9 10.61 -13.40 -8.25
C GLU A 9 11.47 -14.30 -7.35
N SER A 10 12.77 -14.42 -7.63
CA SER A 10 13.67 -15.20 -6.78
C SER A 10 13.87 -14.52 -5.42
N LYS A 11 14.09 -13.19 -5.41
CA LYS A 11 14.32 -12.41 -4.19
C LYS A 11 13.07 -12.27 -3.31
N TYR A 12 11.91 -12.02 -3.91
CA TYR A 12 10.65 -11.80 -3.21
C TYR A 12 9.69 -12.99 -3.27
N GLY A 13 10.14 -14.12 -3.82
CA GLY A 13 9.35 -15.35 -3.92
C GLY A 13 8.92 -15.90 -2.56
N SER A 14 9.73 -15.67 -1.52
CA SER A 14 9.38 -15.99 -0.13
C SER A 14 8.14 -15.24 0.36
N LEU A 15 7.89 -14.01 -0.14
CA LEU A 15 6.71 -13.21 0.18
C LEU A 15 5.43 -13.76 -0.43
N LYS A 16 5.52 -14.68 -1.42
CA LYS A 16 4.34 -15.40 -1.93
C LYS A 16 3.64 -16.19 -0.84
N LYS A 17 4.39 -16.72 0.14
CA LYS A 17 3.83 -17.39 1.33
C LYS A 17 2.99 -16.45 2.21
N LYS A 18 3.26 -15.15 2.16
CA LYS A 18 2.51 -14.10 2.87
C LYS A 18 1.36 -13.51 2.04
N GLY A 19 1.06 -14.09 0.87
CA GLY A 19 -0.02 -13.65 -0.02
C GLY A 19 0.40 -12.66 -1.11
N LEU A 20 1.70 -12.39 -1.30
CA LEU A 20 2.16 -11.61 -2.46
C LEU A 20 2.00 -12.43 -3.74
N ARG A 21 1.31 -11.89 -4.74
CA ARG A 21 1.20 -12.45 -6.08
C ARG A 21 1.94 -11.53 -7.05
N ILE A 22 2.89 -12.07 -7.78
CA ILE A 22 3.66 -11.28 -8.77
C ILE A 22 2.94 -11.46 -10.10
N GLU A 23 2.28 -10.41 -10.58
CA GLU A 23 1.51 -10.44 -11.84
C GLU A 23 2.44 -10.37 -13.05
N GLY A 24 3.55 -9.63 -12.94
CA GLY A 24 4.57 -9.53 -13.98
C GLY A 24 4.89 -8.09 -14.36
N LEU A 25 5.42 -7.90 -15.57
CA LEU A 25 5.67 -6.57 -16.12
C LEU A 25 4.38 -6.02 -16.75
N SER A 26 4.00 -4.81 -16.36
CA SER A 26 2.86 -4.10 -16.91
C SER A 26 3.32 -2.76 -17.48
N MET A 27 2.70 -2.33 -18.58
CA MET A 27 3.00 -1.04 -19.20
C MET A 27 1.96 -0.02 -18.76
N ILE A 28 2.37 0.98 -17.98
CA ILE A 28 1.46 2.03 -17.47
C ILE A 28 1.36 3.24 -18.38
N ASP A 29 2.39 3.48 -19.20
CA ASP A 29 2.43 4.61 -20.11
C ASP A 29 2.97 4.15 -21.46
N PRO A 30 2.09 3.89 -22.45
CA PRO A 30 2.50 3.43 -23.77
C PRO A 30 3.24 4.51 -24.56
N LYS A 31 2.98 5.80 -24.31
CA LYS A 31 3.66 6.92 -24.98
C LYS A 31 5.11 7.05 -24.52
N ARG A 32 5.37 6.88 -23.22
CA ARG A 32 6.72 6.92 -22.62
C ARG A 32 7.38 5.55 -22.52
N LYS A 33 6.75 4.48 -23.03
CA LYS A 33 7.19 3.07 -22.89
C LYS A 33 7.57 2.72 -21.44
N LYS A 34 6.82 3.25 -20.48
CA LYS A 34 7.13 3.08 -19.06
C LYS A 34 6.59 1.74 -18.57
N HIS A 35 7.51 0.85 -18.24
CA HIS A 35 7.22 -0.45 -17.67
C HIS A 35 7.30 -0.39 -16.15
N VAL A 36 6.41 -1.14 -15.50
CA VAL A 36 6.39 -1.32 -14.05
C VAL A 36 6.26 -2.80 -13.74
N ILE A 37 6.73 -3.20 -12.57
CA ILE A 37 6.48 -4.54 -12.03
C ILE A 37 5.16 -4.46 -11.27
N MET A 38 4.14 -5.15 -11.77
CA MET A 38 2.85 -5.25 -11.11
C MET A 38 2.84 -6.44 -10.15
N VAL A 39 2.46 -6.17 -8.91
CA VAL A 39 2.30 -7.17 -7.86
C VAL A 39 0.94 -6.99 -7.21
N SER A 40 0.24 -8.07 -6.91
CA SER A 40 -0.96 -8.07 -6.10
C SER A 40 -0.62 -8.53 -4.68
N LYS A 41 -1.24 -7.95 -3.66
CA LYS A 41 -0.99 -8.31 -2.26
C LYS A 41 -2.24 -8.12 -1.40
N PRO A 42 -2.39 -8.83 -0.29
CA PRO A 42 -3.46 -8.56 0.67
C PRO A 42 -3.32 -7.16 1.28
N PHE A 43 -4.43 -6.64 1.82
CA PHE A 43 -4.43 -5.35 2.51
C PHE A 43 -3.45 -5.35 3.69
N MET A 44 -3.51 -6.40 4.51
CA MET A 44 -2.56 -6.66 5.60
C MET A 44 -1.27 -7.26 5.03
N PHE A 45 -0.44 -6.42 4.43
CA PHE A 45 0.88 -6.79 3.91
C PHE A 45 1.90 -5.70 4.22
N ASP A 46 3.07 -6.10 4.69
CA ASP A 46 4.17 -5.19 5.00
C ASP A 46 4.71 -4.53 3.73
N ASN A 47 4.35 -3.26 3.50
CA ASN A 47 4.84 -2.53 2.34
C ASN A 47 6.35 -2.24 2.43
N ARG A 48 6.98 -2.33 3.61
CA ARG A 48 8.42 -2.09 3.78
C ARG A 48 9.27 -3.22 3.19
N GLN A 49 8.69 -4.42 3.06
CA GLN A 49 9.35 -5.57 2.46
C GLN A 49 9.46 -5.46 0.93
N LEU A 50 8.77 -4.50 0.30
CA LEU A 50 8.82 -4.25 -1.13
C LEU A 50 9.40 -2.85 -1.41
N PRO A 51 10.44 -2.75 -2.25
CA PRO A 51 10.96 -1.44 -2.63
C PRO A 51 9.97 -0.73 -3.56
N LYS A 52 10.01 0.61 -3.58
CA LYS A 52 9.22 1.44 -4.52
C LYS A 52 9.74 1.29 -5.97
N THR A 53 11.03 1.01 -6.13
CA THR A 53 11.73 0.82 -7.41
C THR A 53 12.71 -0.34 -7.32
N TYR A 54 12.82 -1.15 -8.37
CA TYR A 54 13.73 -2.28 -8.45
C TYR A 54 14.40 -2.31 -9.83
N GLU A 55 15.73 -2.23 -9.85
CA GLU A 55 16.54 -2.22 -11.08
C GLU A 55 16.03 -1.23 -12.15
N GLY A 56 15.60 -0.04 -11.70
CA GLY A 56 15.09 1.03 -12.57
C GLY A 56 13.60 0.91 -12.94
N LEU A 57 12.91 -0.16 -12.55
CA LEU A 57 11.47 -0.33 -12.74
C LEU A 57 10.70 0.07 -11.49
N GLU A 58 9.62 0.83 -11.65
CA GLU A 58 8.70 1.10 -10.55
C GLU A 58 7.88 -0.15 -10.21
N ILE A 59 7.65 -0.39 -8.92
CA ILE A 59 6.79 -1.49 -8.46
C ILE A 59 5.42 -0.91 -8.13
N LYS A 60 4.39 -1.46 -8.78
CA LYS A 60 2.99 -1.14 -8.51
C LYS A 60 2.34 -2.29 -7.79
N ALA A 61 2.07 -2.07 -6.51
CA ALA A 61 1.28 -2.98 -5.70
C ALA A 61 -0.22 -2.70 -5.87
N LYS A 62 -0.97 -3.72 -6.23
CA LYS A 62 -2.43 -3.77 -6.21
C LYS A 62 -2.87 -4.51 -4.95
N ILE A 63 -3.91 -4.02 -4.29
CA ILE A 63 -4.47 -4.72 -3.14
C ILE A 63 -5.53 -5.70 -3.63
N GLU A 64 -5.30 -7.00 -3.44
CA GLU A 64 -6.26 -8.07 -3.69
C GLU A 64 -6.83 -8.58 -2.36
N GLY A 65 -8.16 -8.52 -2.21
CA GLY A 65 -8.85 -9.01 -1.03
C GLY A 65 -9.97 -8.07 -0.56
N GLN A 66 -10.61 -8.43 0.56
CA GLN A 66 -11.59 -7.56 1.19
C GLN A 66 -10.87 -6.41 1.90
N LEU A 67 -11.15 -5.18 1.46
CA LEU A 67 -10.76 -3.98 2.18
C LEU A 67 -11.57 -3.92 3.49
N PRO A 68 -10.94 -3.56 4.62
CA PRO A 68 -11.67 -3.33 5.87
C PRO A 68 -12.80 -2.31 5.67
N LYS A 69 -13.84 -2.35 6.51
CA LYS A 69 -15.01 -1.46 6.40
C LYS A 69 -14.62 0.03 6.37
N GLU A 70 -13.53 0.38 7.05
CA GLU A 70 -12.92 1.70 7.11
C GLU A 70 -12.31 2.16 5.77
N PHE A 71 -11.88 1.22 4.93
CA PHE A 71 -11.32 1.47 3.59
C PHE A 71 -12.29 1.05 2.46
N ALA A 72 -13.48 0.56 2.80
CA ALA A 72 -14.49 0.20 1.83
C ALA A 72 -15.15 1.47 1.29
N ILE A 73 -14.93 1.76 0.00
CA ILE A 73 -15.67 2.81 -0.71
C ILE A 73 -17.14 2.39 -0.74
N LYS A 74 -17.97 2.95 0.16
CA LYS A 74 -19.42 2.83 0.02
C LYS A 74 -19.80 3.55 -1.27
N LYS A 75 -20.37 2.80 -2.23
CA LYS A 75 -20.88 3.35 -3.51
C LYS A 75 -21.94 4.44 -3.30
N ASP A 76 -22.59 4.42 -2.14
CA ASP A 76 -23.43 5.48 -1.61
C ASP A 76 -22.58 6.38 -0.71
N VAL A 77 -22.30 7.60 -1.16
CA VAL A 77 -22.53 8.86 -0.44
C VAL A 77 -21.76 9.95 -1.17
N THR A 78 -22.50 10.98 -1.55
CA THR A 78 -22.17 12.30 -2.12
C THR A 78 -21.03 13.07 -1.41
N LYS A 79 -20.38 12.48 -0.40
CA LYS A 79 -19.21 13.00 0.30
C LYS A 79 -17.99 12.28 -0.23
N LYS A 80 -17.23 12.98 -1.07
CA LYS A 80 -15.87 12.62 -1.40
C LYS A 80 -15.08 12.57 -0.08
N GLU A 81 -15.04 11.44 0.61
CA GLU A 81 -14.14 11.24 1.74
C GLU A 81 -12.92 10.47 1.24
N TYR A 82 -11.74 10.97 1.58
CA TYR A 82 -10.49 10.34 1.16
C TYR A 82 -10.33 9.02 1.93
N VAL A 83 -10.65 7.91 1.28
CA VAL A 83 -10.63 6.57 1.89
C VAL A 83 -9.25 6.19 2.43
N TRP A 84 -8.19 6.69 1.79
CA TRP A 84 -6.80 6.50 2.21
C TRP A 84 -6.31 7.57 3.20
N ALA A 85 -7.21 8.24 3.93
CA ALA A 85 -6.82 9.25 4.91
C ALA A 85 -5.97 8.65 6.04
N PRO A 86 -4.93 9.37 6.52
CA PRO A 86 -4.11 8.94 7.65
C PRO A 86 -4.95 8.54 8.88
N LEU A 87 -6.06 9.24 9.11
CA LEU A 87 -7.01 8.95 10.19
C LEU A 87 -7.62 7.54 10.09
N ASN A 88 -7.90 7.06 8.89
CA ASN A 88 -8.45 5.71 8.70
C ASN A 88 -7.41 4.63 9.01
N PHE A 89 -6.14 4.89 8.67
CA PHE A 89 -5.03 4.03 9.07
C PHE A 89 -4.89 4.00 10.60
N GLU A 90 -4.96 5.16 11.26
CA GLU A 90 -4.92 5.24 12.71
C GLU A 90 -6.05 4.47 13.39
N LYS A 91 -7.29 4.64 12.92
CA LYS A 91 -8.45 3.89 13.44
C LYS A 91 -8.34 2.40 13.21
N TYR A 92 -7.84 2.00 12.03
CA TYR A 92 -7.66 0.60 11.71
C TYR A 92 -6.56 -0.05 12.54
N VAL A 93 -5.42 0.62 12.76
CA VAL A 93 -4.36 0.12 13.65
C VAL A 93 -4.82 0.07 15.09
N ASP A 94 -5.63 1.03 15.54
CA ASP A 94 -6.20 1.01 16.89
C ASP A 94 -7.15 -0.18 17.08
N ARG A 95 -7.99 -0.48 16.08
CA ARG A 95 -8.99 -1.54 16.13
C ARG A 95 -8.44 -2.95 15.81
N CYS A 96 -7.52 -3.05 14.85
CA CYS A 96 -6.96 -4.31 14.34
C CYS A 96 -5.46 -4.46 14.66
N GLY A 97 -4.92 -3.67 15.60
CA GLY A 97 -3.50 -3.70 15.97
C GLY A 97 -3.01 -5.08 16.40
N GLU A 98 -3.83 -5.83 17.14
CA GLU A 98 -3.50 -7.20 17.56
C GLU A 98 -3.41 -8.17 16.38
N ASP A 99 -4.30 -8.03 15.39
CA ASP A 99 -4.33 -8.87 14.19
C ASP A 99 -3.12 -8.55 13.30
N ILE A 100 -2.79 -7.25 13.18
CA ILE A 100 -1.58 -6.78 12.51
C ILE A 100 -0.34 -7.38 13.19
N LYS A 101 -0.21 -7.28 14.52
CA LYS A 101 0.92 -7.88 15.25
C LYS A 101 1.07 -9.38 14.98
N LYS A 102 -0.04 -10.12 15.00
CA LYS A 102 -0.06 -11.56 14.71
C LYS A 102 0.36 -11.86 13.28
N GLN A 103 -0.17 -11.14 12.30
CA GLN A 103 0.10 -11.39 10.88
C GLN A 103 1.50 -10.96 10.45
N PHE A 104 2.03 -9.90 11.07
CA PHE A 104 3.41 -9.47 10.88
C PHE A 104 4.41 -10.35 11.65
N GLY A 105 3.94 -11.16 12.60
CA GLY A 105 4.77 -12.05 13.41
C GLY A 105 5.64 -11.31 14.43
N ASN A 106 5.30 -10.07 14.78
CA ASN A 106 6.03 -9.23 15.74
C ASN A 106 5.09 -8.69 16.83
N PRO A 107 5.07 -9.33 18.02
CA PRO A 107 4.25 -8.91 19.16
C PRO A 107 4.58 -7.51 19.71
N ASP A 108 5.84 -7.08 19.60
CA ASP A 108 6.37 -5.79 20.10
C ASP A 108 6.26 -4.63 19.10
N MET A 109 5.63 -4.86 17.94
CA MET A 109 5.52 -3.83 16.92
C MET A 109 4.77 -2.61 17.47
N THR A 110 5.37 -1.42 17.36
CA THR A 110 4.74 -0.18 17.84
C THR A 110 3.63 0.27 16.90
N ARG A 111 2.68 1.06 17.41
CA ARG A 111 1.58 1.65 16.61
C ARG A 111 2.11 2.36 15.38
N GLN A 112 3.23 3.08 15.53
CA GLN A 112 3.87 3.80 14.45
C GLN A 112 4.44 2.87 13.39
N GLU A 113 5.12 1.79 13.77
CA GLU A 113 5.61 0.79 12.82
C GLU A 113 4.48 0.07 12.07
N MET A 114 3.36 -0.22 12.72
CA MET A 114 2.18 -0.76 12.06
C MET A 114 1.62 0.21 11.03
N LEU A 115 1.57 1.50 11.39
CA LEU A 115 1.17 2.56 10.47
C LEU A 115 2.14 2.69 9.30
N ASP A 116 3.45 2.68 9.53
CA ASP A 116 4.46 2.74 8.47
C ASP A 116 4.39 1.53 7.54
N ALA A 117 4.20 0.34 8.10
CA ALA A 117 4.04 -0.89 7.33
C ALA A 117 2.78 -0.87 6.44
N LEU A 118 1.67 -0.33 6.93
CA LEU A 118 0.43 -0.19 6.17
C LEU A 118 0.46 0.99 5.19
N ALA A 119 1.03 2.12 5.59
CA ALA A 119 1.07 3.38 4.85
C ALA A 119 2.23 3.43 3.84
N PHE A 120 2.29 2.42 2.96
CA PHE A 120 3.21 2.39 1.82
C PHE A 120 4.70 2.60 2.18
N GLY A 121 5.10 2.25 3.41
CA GLY A 121 6.47 2.31 3.90
C GLY A 121 6.79 3.53 4.79
N SER A 122 6.00 4.61 4.74
CA SER A 122 6.15 5.73 5.68
C SER A 122 4.84 6.50 5.88
N PHE A 123 4.34 6.48 7.11
CA PHE A 123 3.13 7.18 7.51
C PHE A 123 3.30 8.70 7.43
N GLU A 124 4.49 9.22 7.78
CA GLU A 124 4.79 10.64 7.65
C GLU A 124 4.80 11.11 6.19
N GLU A 125 5.44 10.35 5.28
CA GLU A 125 5.40 10.66 3.85
C GLU A 125 3.96 10.61 3.33
N HIS A 126 3.18 9.61 3.76
CA HIS A 126 1.78 9.47 3.37
C HIS A 126 0.93 10.64 3.88
N LYS A 127 1.16 11.12 5.11
CA LYS A 127 0.51 12.29 5.69
C LYS A 127 0.84 13.55 4.87
N LYS A 128 2.12 13.80 4.59
CA LYS A 128 2.56 14.93 3.76
C LYS A 128 1.96 14.87 2.36
N LYS A 129 1.98 13.69 1.74
CA LYS A 129 1.44 13.49 0.38
C LYS A 129 -0.07 13.67 0.33
N SER A 130 -0.79 13.21 1.35
CA SER A 130 -2.24 13.42 1.47
C SER A 130 -2.55 14.92 1.63
N VAL A 131 -1.83 15.65 2.48
CA VAL A 131 -1.98 17.10 2.61
C VAL A 131 -1.66 17.81 1.29
N GLN A 132 -0.61 17.38 0.60
CA GLN A 132 -0.24 17.94 -0.71
C GLN A 132 -1.33 17.69 -1.75
N MET A 133 -1.89 16.48 -1.83
CA MET A 133 -2.99 16.14 -2.74
C MET A 133 -4.28 16.90 -2.41
N MET A 134 -4.52 17.17 -1.12
CA MET A 134 -5.64 17.99 -0.66
C MET A 134 -5.46 19.44 -1.11
N LYS A 135 -4.25 20.00 -0.95
CA LYS A 135 -3.89 21.34 -1.45
C LYS A 135 -3.97 21.44 -2.97
N ASP A 136 -3.57 20.39 -3.68
CA ASP A 136 -3.61 20.29 -5.14
C ASP A 136 -5.03 20.07 -5.69
N GLY A 137 -6.05 19.89 -4.81
CA GLY A 137 -7.44 19.66 -5.19
C GLY A 137 -7.72 18.28 -5.81
N LYS A 138 -6.71 17.40 -5.85
CA LYS A 138 -6.82 16.02 -6.37
C LYS A 138 -7.65 15.12 -5.47
N ILE A 139 -7.66 15.41 -4.16
CA ILE A 139 -8.48 14.69 -3.19
C ILE A 139 -9.35 15.69 -2.44
N PRO A 140 -10.55 15.29 -2.05
CA PRO A 140 -11.42 16.12 -1.22
C PRO A 140 -10.77 16.48 0.12
N PRO A 141 -11.10 17.65 0.68
CA PRO A 141 -10.65 18.03 2.00
C PRO A 141 -11.17 17.04 3.05
N PHE A 142 -10.26 16.43 3.79
CA PHE A 142 -10.58 15.58 4.94
C PHE A 142 -10.14 16.29 6.23
N LYS A 143 -10.89 16.11 7.32
CA LYS A 143 -10.51 16.65 8.63
C LYS A 143 -9.28 15.90 9.14
N MET A 144 -8.15 16.60 9.27
CA MET A 144 -7.11 16.21 10.22
C MET A 144 -7.61 16.65 11.59
N ASN A 145 -7.78 15.69 12.50
CA ASN A 145 -8.05 15.98 13.91
C ASN A 145 -6.72 16.25 14.62
#